data_AF-U9W1U7-F1
#
_entry.id   AF-U9W1U7-F1
#
_cell.length_a   1.000
_cell.length_b   1.000
_cell.length_c   1.000
_cell.angle_alpha   90.00
_cell.angle_beta   90.00
_cell.angle_gamma   90.00
#
_symmetry.space_group_name_H-M   'P 1'
#
loop_
_entity.id
_entity.type
_entity.pdbx_description
1 polymer ?
#
loop_
_entity_poly.entity_id
_entity_poly.type
_entity_poly.pdbx_seq_one_letter_code
_entity_poly.pdbx_strand_id
1 'polypeptide(L)'
;MKWRNVTKGLILAGLGTLAVLAVPSANAQEDELPPTARYAAGEDVDLALIIAEWKERFPDIPVFACACNADVCDHTERWPFRSYDQYQLTVALGPFNGEYTESLGFNCFDIQTGQGLNQEAETPTEPTEPAPPHRTN
;
A
#
# COMPACT_ATOMS: atom_id res chain seq x y z
N MET A 1 -21.47 -84.10 47.34
CA MET A 1 -21.04 -83.53 48.64
C MET A 1 -20.36 -82.19 48.40
N LYS A 2 -20.66 -81.23 49.29
CA LYS A 2 -19.93 -79.99 49.61
C LYS A 2 -20.01 -78.80 48.64
N TRP A 3 -20.63 -77.76 49.20
CA TRP A 3 -20.76 -76.37 48.74
C TRP A 3 -19.43 -75.63 48.71
N ARG A 4 -19.37 -74.52 47.93
CA ARG A 4 -19.11 -73.16 48.44
C ARG A 4 -19.17 -72.09 47.34
N ASN A 5 -19.99 -71.08 47.58
CA ASN A 5 -19.97 -69.76 46.92
C ASN A 5 -18.74 -68.95 47.36
N VAL A 6 -18.16 -68.12 46.47
CA VAL A 6 -17.61 -66.79 46.83
C VAL A 6 -17.71 -65.82 45.65
N THR A 7 -18.35 -64.70 45.94
CA THR A 7 -18.56 -63.45 45.21
C THR A 7 -17.27 -62.72 44.84
N LYS A 8 -17.26 -61.94 43.73
CA LYS A 8 -16.81 -60.53 43.70
C LYS A 8 -16.96 -59.96 42.28
N GLY A 9 -17.85 -58.99 42.15
CA GLY A 9 -17.93 -58.13 40.98
C GLY A 9 -16.71 -57.21 40.89
N LEU A 10 -16.36 -56.86 39.66
CA LEU A 10 -15.53 -55.70 39.36
C LEU A 10 -16.23 -54.94 38.23
N ILE A 11 -16.78 -53.78 38.58
CA ILE A 11 -17.26 -52.77 37.65
C ILE A 11 -16.00 -52.11 37.07
N LEU A 12 -15.76 -52.21 35.76
CA LEU A 12 -14.88 -51.28 35.07
C LEU A 12 -15.72 -50.24 34.35
N ALA A 13 -15.51 -49.00 34.80
CA ALA A 13 -16.11 -47.78 34.32
C ALA A 13 -15.88 -47.57 32.82
N GLY A 14 -16.93 -47.11 32.14
CA GLY A 14 -16.87 -46.66 30.76
C GLY A 14 -15.90 -45.49 30.61
N LEU A 15 -15.03 -45.60 29.61
CA LEU A 15 -14.19 -44.52 29.11
C LEU A 15 -15.10 -43.49 28.42
N GLY A 16 -15.58 -42.52 29.21
CA GLY A 16 -16.14 -41.28 28.68
C GLY A 16 -15.05 -40.51 27.96
N THR A 17 -15.13 -40.46 26.63
CA THR A 17 -14.27 -39.67 25.76
C THR A 17 -14.64 -38.20 25.96
N LEU A 18 -13.89 -37.48 26.80
CA LEU A 18 -13.96 -36.02 26.88
C LEU A 18 -13.39 -35.45 25.58
N ALA A 19 -14.28 -35.06 24.67
CA ALA A 19 -13.95 -34.24 23.53
C ALA A 19 -13.40 -32.90 24.03
N VAL A 20 -12.08 -32.70 23.87
CA VAL A 20 -11.46 -31.39 24.05
C VAL A 20 -12.00 -30.51 22.93
N LEU A 21 -12.87 -29.57 23.28
CA LEU A 21 -13.25 -28.47 22.38
C LEU A 21 -11.99 -27.67 22.10
N ALA A 22 -11.33 -27.95 20.98
CA ALA A 22 -10.35 -27.08 20.39
C ALA A 22 -11.07 -25.79 20.01
N VAL A 23 -11.00 -24.78 20.88
CA VAL A 23 -11.35 -23.41 20.52
C VAL A 23 -10.40 -23.07 19.35
N PRO A 24 -10.91 -22.61 18.19
CA PRO A 24 -10.03 -22.12 17.16
C PRO A 24 -9.26 -20.96 17.77
N SER A 25 -7.97 -21.17 18.03
CA SER A 25 -7.04 -20.09 18.29
C SER A 25 -7.24 -19.10 17.14
N ALA A 26 -7.68 -17.88 17.46
CA ALA A 26 -7.54 -16.77 16.55
C ALA A 26 -6.09 -16.83 16.05
N ASN A 27 -5.91 -17.03 14.74
CA ASN A 27 -4.60 -16.98 14.13
C ASN A 27 -3.98 -15.68 14.62
N ALA A 28 -2.95 -15.77 15.45
CA ALA A 28 -2.03 -14.68 15.64
C ALA A 28 -1.49 -14.42 14.23
N GLN A 29 -2.04 -13.40 13.59
CA GLN A 29 -1.55 -12.90 12.32
C GLN A 29 -0.10 -12.54 12.62
N GLU A 30 0.84 -13.37 12.17
CA GLU A 30 2.26 -13.07 12.25
C GLU A 30 2.43 -11.64 11.74
N ASP A 31 3.19 -10.82 12.49
CA ASP A 31 3.42 -9.39 12.27
C ASP A 31 4.00 -9.12 10.87
N GLU A 32 3.17 -9.21 9.83
CA GLU A 32 3.55 -8.91 8.47
C GLU A 32 3.78 -7.41 8.39
N LEU A 33 4.98 -7.02 7.94
CA LEU A 33 5.30 -5.63 7.70
C LEU A 33 4.23 -5.01 6.77
N PRO A 34 3.83 -3.75 7.00
CA PRO A 34 2.85 -3.12 6.13
C PRO A 34 3.39 -3.00 4.68
N PRO A 35 2.51 -2.91 3.66
CA PRO A 35 2.91 -2.85 2.24
C PRO A 35 4.02 -1.84 1.93
N THR A 36 3.96 -0.63 2.50
CA THR A 36 4.96 0.43 2.32
C THR A 36 6.34 0.01 2.84
N ALA A 37 6.38 -0.74 3.96
CA ALA A 37 7.63 -1.23 4.56
C ALA A 37 8.18 -2.44 3.81
N ARG A 38 7.34 -3.37 3.38
CA ARG A 38 7.72 -4.49 2.50
C ARG A 38 8.29 -3.99 1.18
N TYR A 39 7.64 -2.98 0.61
CA TYR A 39 8.14 -2.30 -0.58
C TYR A 39 9.45 -1.54 -0.32
N ALA A 40 9.68 -0.99 0.87
CA ALA A 40 11.00 -0.44 1.20
C ALA A 40 12.08 -1.52 1.32
N ALA A 41 11.71 -2.75 1.69
CA ALA A 41 12.62 -3.87 1.95
C ALA A 41 13.04 -4.65 0.70
N GLY A 42 12.58 -4.26 -0.49
CA GLY A 42 12.94 -4.92 -1.76
C GLY A 42 11.88 -5.87 -2.31
N GLU A 43 10.78 -6.13 -1.60
CA GLU A 43 9.72 -7.03 -2.06
C GLU A 43 8.91 -6.49 -3.25
N ASP A 44 8.45 -7.37 -4.14
CA ASP A 44 7.51 -7.00 -5.20
C ASP A 44 6.09 -6.89 -4.61
N VAL A 45 5.68 -5.65 -4.34
CA VAL A 45 4.39 -5.32 -3.71
C VAL A 45 3.55 -4.57 -4.73
N ASP A 46 2.29 -4.98 -4.88
CA ASP A 46 1.32 -4.25 -5.71
C ASP A 46 1.20 -2.81 -5.19
N LEU A 47 1.48 -1.84 -6.07
CA LEU A 47 1.42 -0.42 -5.75
C LEU A 47 0.02 -0.02 -5.23
N ALA A 48 -1.04 -0.71 -5.63
CA ALA A 48 -2.38 -0.49 -5.10
C ALA A 48 -2.49 -0.77 -3.60
N LEU A 49 -1.74 -1.74 -3.06
CA LEU A 49 -1.69 -2.03 -1.63
C LEU A 49 -0.98 -0.92 -0.85
N ILE A 50 0.09 -0.36 -1.42
CA ILE A 50 0.80 0.79 -0.84
C ILE A 50 -0.13 2.02 -0.81
N ILE A 51 -0.84 2.28 -1.92
CA ILE A 51 -1.81 3.38 -2.02
C ILE A 51 -2.93 3.19 -0.99
N ALA A 52 -3.47 1.97 -0.86
CA ALA A 52 -4.54 1.67 0.09
C ALA A 52 -4.09 1.89 1.54
N GLU A 53 -2.93 1.36 1.92
CA GLU A 53 -2.35 1.58 3.26
C GLU A 53 -2.15 3.07 3.54
N TRP A 54 -1.61 3.82 2.58
CA TRP A 54 -1.36 5.25 2.75
C TRP A 54 -2.65 6.04 2.91
N LYS A 55 -3.67 5.77 2.09
CA LYS A 55 -4.95 6.49 2.12
C LYS A 55 -5.81 6.15 3.34
N GLU A 56 -5.65 4.97 3.93
CA GLU A 56 -6.27 4.65 5.22
C GLU A 56 -5.75 5.57 6.33
N ARG A 57 -4.43 5.85 6.33
CA ARG A 57 -3.78 6.65 7.38
C ARG A 57 -3.78 8.15 7.12
N PHE A 58 -3.67 8.54 5.86
CA PHE A 58 -3.49 9.92 5.40
C PHE A 58 -4.42 10.23 4.21
N PRO A 59 -5.75 10.25 4.41
CA PRO A 59 -6.72 10.34 3.32
C PRO A 59 -6.55 11.61 2.47
N ASP A 60 -6.18 12.71 3.10
CA ASP A 60 -6.08 14.04 2.47
C ASP A 60 -4.70 14.30 1.82
N ILE A 61 -3.70 13.44 2.05
CA ILE A 61 -2.39 13.61 1.43
C ILE A 61 -2.44 13.00 0.02
N PRO A 62 -2.09 13.75 -1.04
CA PRO A 62 -2.11 13.24 -2.40
C PRO A 62 -1.08 12.12 -2.59
N VAL A 63 -1.34 11.26 -3.58
CA VAL A 63 -0.41 10.21 -3.99
C VAL A 63 -0.15 10.40 -5.48
N PHE A 64 1.11 10.28 -5.87
CA PHE A 64 1.53 10.49 -7.23
C PHE A 64 1.98 9.16 -7.83
N ALA A 65 1.47 8.81 -9.01
CA ALA A 65 2.04 7.74 -9.83
C ALA A 65 3.22 8.30 -10.60
N CYS A 66 4.38 7.67 -10.47
CA CYS A 66 5.63 8.13 -11.05
C CYS A 66 6.20 7.07 -11.99
N ALA A 67 6.66 7.49 -13.17
CA ALA A 67 7.34 6.63 -14.13
C ALA A 67 8.76 7.14 -14.38
N CYS A 68 9.76 6.24 -14.32
CA CYS A 68 11.14 6.62 -14.63
C CYS A 68 11.24 7.01 -16.12
N ASN A 69 11.74 8.21 -16.41
CA ASN A 69 11.84 8.74 -17.78
C ASN A 69 13.29 8.79 -18.29
N ALA A 70 14.24 8.31 -17.49
CA ALA A 70 15.64 8.12 -17.86
C ALA A 70 15.96 6.62 -18.03
N ASP A 71 17.16 6.28 -18.51
CA ASP A 71 17.61 4.88 -18.61
C ASP A 71 17.57 4.17 -17.26
N VAL A 72 18.03 4.87 -16.21
CA VAL A 72 17.96 4.45 -14.81
C VAL A 72 17.63 5.67 -13.95
N CYS A 73 16.68 5.52 -13.04
CA CYS A 73 16.39 6.49 -12.00
C CYS A 73 16.79 5.91 -10.64
N ASP A 74 17.79 6.51 -9.99
CA ASP A 74 18.30 6.05 -8.69
C ASP A 74 17.55 6.72 -7.54
N HIS A 75 16.76 5.93 -6.83
CA HIS A 75 15.98 6.33 -5.66
C HIS A 75 16.46 5.59 -4.40
N THR A 76 17.75 5.26 -4.31
CA THR A 76 18.30 4.45 -3.20
C THR A 76 18.56 5.24 -1.91
N GLU A 77 18.67 6.57 -1.97
CA GLU A 77 18.97 7.41 -0.80
C GLU A 77 17.76 7.63 0.14
N ARG A 78 16.54 7.49 -0.39
CA ARG A 78 15.28 7.69 0.33
C ARG A 78 14.27 6.64 -0.09
N TRP A 79 13.30 6.36 0.77
CA TRP A 79 12.14 5.53 0.44
C TRP A 79 11.65 5.85 -0.99
N PRO A 80 11.51 4.85 -1.87
CA PRO A 80 11.46 3.41 -1.56
C PRO A 80 12.81 2.66 -1.51
N PHE A 81 13.95 3.35 -1.55
CA PHE A 81 15.30 2.78 -1.46
C PHE A 81 15.64 1.81 -2.62
N ARG A 82 15.29 2.19 -3.85
CA ARG A 82 15.37 1.33 -5.04
C ARG A 82 15.87 2.08 -6.26
N SER A 83 16.42 1.35 -7.22
CA SER A 83 16.65 1.82 -8.59
C SER A 83 15.52 1.36 -9.51
N TYR A 84 15.22 2.17 -10.52
CA TYR A 84 14.16 1.91 -11.49
C TYR A 84 14.73 1.97 -12.90
N ASP A 85 14.41 0.96 -13.72
CA ASP A 85 14.66 1.01 -15.17
C ASP A 85 13.65 1.96 -15.85
N GLN A 86 13.98 2.38 -17.06
CA GLN A 86 13.09 3.20 -17.89
C GLN A 86 11.66 2.64 -17.93
N TYR A 87 10.69 3.53 -17.69
CA TYR A 87 9.24 3.27 -17.63
C TYR A 87 8.76 2.36 -16.49
N GLN A 88 9.63 1.90 -15.59
CA GLN A 88 9.16 1.25 -14.37
C GLN A 88 8.40 2.25 -13.50
N LEU A 89 7.33 1.75 -12.88
CA LEU A 89 6.41 2.53 -12.08
C LEU A 89 6.77 2.45 -10.61
N THR A 90 6.53 3.56 -9.92
CA THR A 90 6.50 3.66 -8.46
C THR A 90 5.43 4.64 -8.04
N VAL A 91 5.25 4.79 -6.73
CA VAL A 91 4.38 5.82 -6.16
C VAL A 91 5.20 6.74 -5.27
N ALA A 92 4.87 8.03 -5.29
CA ALA A 92 5.37 8.99 -4.32
C ALA A 92 4.24 9.37 -3.35
N LEU A 93 4.51 9.19 -2.06
CA LEU A 93 3.53 9.37 -0.99
C LEU A 93 3.60 10.81 -0.46
N GLY A 94 2.79 11.70 -1.04
CA GLY A 94 2.73 13.13 -0.72
C GLY A 94 3.66 14.03 -1.56
N PRO A 95 3.44 15.36 -1.54
CA PRO A 95 4.11 16.30 -2.45
C PRO A 95 5.63 16.32 -2.28
N PHE A 96 6.12 16.30 -1.04
CA PHE A 96 7.57 16.29 -0.76
C PHE A 96 8.30 15.09 -1.37
N ASN A 97 7.68 13.91 -1.31
CA ASN A 97 8.23 12.73 -1.97
C ASN A 97 8.08 12.85 -3.48
N GLY A 98 6.96 13.37 -3.97
CA GLY A 98 6.74 13.63 -5.39
C GLY A 98 7.82 14.52 -6.00
N GLU A 99 8.05 15.70 -5.42
CA GLU A 99 9.06 16.67 -5.88
C GLU A 99 10.47 16.05 -5.89
N TYR A 100 10.80 15.30 -4.84
CA TYR A 100 12.07 14.59 -4.78
C TYR A 100 12.17 13.52 -5.86
N THR A 101 11.14 12.71 -6.05
CA THR A 101 11.10 11.67 -7.09
C THR A 101 11.22 12.29 -8.49
N GLU A 102 10.55 13.41 -8.79
CA GLU A 102 10.73 14.12 -10.07
C GLU A 102 12.18 14.60 -10.26
N SER A 103 12.82 15.10 -9.21
CA SER A 103 14.23 15.54 -9.28
C SER A 103 15.21 14.43 -9.66
N LEU A 104 14.81 13.17 -9.51
CA LEU A 104 15.58 11.97 -9.87
C LEU A 104 15.28 11.45 -11.29
N GLY A 105 14.52 12.20 -12.09
CA GLY A 105 14.24 11.87 -13.50
C GLY A 105 12.93 11.12 -13.73
N PHE A 106 12.01 11.15 -12.78
CA PHE A 106 10.67 10.60 -12.94
C PHE A 106 9.69 11.67 -13.46
N ASN A 107 8.66 11.23 -14.17
CA ASN A 107 7.45 12.03 -14.41
C ASN A 107 6.37 11.57 -13.43
N CYS A 108 5.86 12.47 -12.60
CA CYS A 108 4.88 12.16 -11.57
C CYS A 108 3.54 12.88 -11.80
N PHE A 109 2.44 12.15 -11.60
CA PHE A 109 1.09 12.69 -11.75
C PHE A 109 0.22 12.26 -10.57
N ASP A 110 -0.54 13.21 -10.01
CA ASP A 110 -1.49 12.92 -8.94
C ASP A 110 -2.54 11.91 -9.45
N ILE A 111 -2.74 10.82 -8.70
CA ILE A 111 -3.58 9.70 -9.15
C ILE A 111 -5.08 10.03 -9.21
N GLN A 112 -5.52 11.14 -8.61
CA GLN A 112 -6.92 11.54 -8.58
C GLN A 112 -7.22 12.59 -9.66
N THR A 113 -6.32 13.53 -9.86
CA THR A 113 -6.51 14.71 -10.72
C THR A 113 -5.76 14.61 -12.04
N GLY A 114 -4.75 13.74 -12.12
CA GLY A 114 -3.85 13.61 -13.27
C GLY A 114 -2.90 14.80 -13.44
N GLN A 115 -2.85 15.73 -12.48
CA GLN A 115 -2.00 16.92 -12.55
C GLN A 115 -0.56 16.60 -12.13
N GLY A 116 0.40 17.25 -12.78
CA GLY A 116 1.81 17.19 -12.35
C GLY A 116 2.07 18.07 -11.12
N LEU A 117 3.15 17.81 -10.39
CA LEU A 117 3.50 18.54 -9.16
C LEU A 117 3.75 20.04 -9.38
N ASN A 118 4.23 20.40 -10.56
CA ASN A 118 4.62 21.77 -10.92
C ASN A 118 3.60 22.49 -11.82
N GLN A 119 2.38 21.95 -11.99
CA GLN A 119 1.33 22.68 -12.68
C GLN A 119 0.68 23.66 -11.70
N GLU A 120 1.23 24.89 -11.64
CA GLU A 120 0.41 26.05 -11.28
C GLU A 120 -0.85 25.96 -12.15
N ALA A 121 -2.01 25.82 -11.51
CA ALA A 121 -3.29 25.77 -12.20
C ALA A 121 -3.28 26.89 -13.23
N GLU A 122 -3.25 26.52 -14.53
CA GLU A 122 -3.32 27.48 -15.60
C GLU A 122 -4.57 28.30 -15.34
N THR A 123 -4.39 29.52 -14.83
CA THR A 123 -5.50 30.42 -14.60
C THR A 123 -6.08 30.64 -15.99
N PRO A 124 -7.35 30.28 -16.25
CA PRO A 124 -7.94 30.42 -17.57
C PRO A 124 -7.70 31.86 -18.02
N THR A 125 -6.87 32.04 -19.03
CA THR A 125 -6.52 33.37 -19.50
C THR A 125 -7.80 33.99 -20.01
N GLU A 126 -8.30 34.99 -19.29
CA GLU A 126 -9.47 35.77 -19.70
C GLU A 126 -9.27 36.18 -21.16
N PRO A 127 -10.25 35.93 -22.06
CA PRO A 127 -10.11 36.30 -23.46
C PRO A 127 -9.78 37.80 -23.54
N THR A 128 -8.56 38.12 -23.98
CA THR A 128 -8.16 39.51 -24.18
C THR A 128 -9.11 40.13 -25.21
N GLU A 129 -9.96 41.05 -24.74
CA GLU A 129 -10.86 41.82 -25.58
C GLU A 129 -10.02 42.50 -26.68
N PRO A 130 -10.38 42.34 -27.97
CA PRO A 130 -9.61 42.91 -29.05
C PRO A 130 -9.64 44.44 -28.95
N ALA A 131 -8.45 45.06 -29.00
CA ALA A 131 -8.29 46.51 -28.91
C ALA A 131 -9.16 47.25 -29.95
N PRO A 132 -9.81 48.36 -29.58
CA PRO A 132 -10.65 49.12 -30.51
C PRO A 132 -9.81 49.70 -31.66
N PRO A 133 -10.34 49.72 -32.90
CA PRO A 133 -9.58 50.18 -34.05
C PRO A 133 -9.22 51.66 -33.92
N HIS A 134 -7.93 51.97 -34.10
CA HIS A 134 -7.44 53.34 -34.23
C HIS A 134 -8.12 54.02 -35.43
N ARG A 135 -8.91 55.08 -35.19
CA ARG A 135 -9.34 56.01 -36.23
C ARG A 135 -8.19 56.94 -36.59
N THR A 136 -7.74 56.90 -37.83
CA THR A 136 -6.93 57.96 -38.43
C THR A 136 -7.86 59.02 -39.04
N ASN A 137 -7.63 60.29 -38.69
CA ASN A 137 -8.21 61.46 -39.38
C ASN A 137 -7.23 61.94 -40.45
#